data_AF-A0A7S3WSK0-F1
#
_entry.id   AF-A0A7S3WSK0-F1
#
_cell.length_a   1.000
_cell.length_b   1.000
_cell.length_c   1.000
_cell.angle_alpha   90.00
_cell.angle_beta   90.00
_cell.angle_gamma   90.00
#
_symmetry.space_group_name_H-M   'P 1'
#
loop_
_entity.id
_entity.type
_entity.pdbx_description
1 polymer ?
#
loop_
_entity_poly.entity_id
_entity_poly.type
_entity_poly.pdbx_seq_one_letter_code
_entity_poly.pdbx_strand_id
1 'polypeptide(L)'
;SAGACASISQTGAWVHTDPVNGTQLMCDDGPFVLATLALAALKGNPQMPMHAYDHIAATSCAELGFPTRDPTDLVDHCFPGMRKALVLPDEIDPGEDRAGPLEGELYNQGGLQRWAEGRGLNLPVFDNVAGCHCLPGSTAYEAVAELCASSPWNRPPA
;
A
#
# COMPACT_ATOMS: atom_id res chain seq x y z
N SER A 1 12.46 -8.25 -27.37
CA SER A 1 11.89 -6.89 -27.39
C SER A 1 11.24 -6.62 -26.04
N ALA A 2 11.93 -5.92 -25.14
CA ALA A 2 11.51 -5.69 -23.75
C ALA A 2 10.70 -4.38 -23.54
N GLY A 3 10.33 -3.68 -24.62
CA GLY A 3 9.77 -2.32 -24.56
C GLY A 3 8.25 -2.20 -24.47
N ALA A 4 7.49 -3.30 -24.50
CA ALA A 4 6.02 -3.23 -24.61
C ALA A 4 5.27 -3.13 -23.26
N CYS A 5 5.94 -3.42 -22.13
CA CYS A 5 5.30 -3.35 -20.80
C CYS A 5 5.30 -1.93 -20.20
N ALA A 6 6.10 -1.01 -20.73
CA ALA A 6 6.25 0.33 -20.18
C ALA A 6 5.13 1.31 -20.57
N SER A 7 4.21 0.92 -21.48
CA SER A 7 3.23 1.84 -22.08
C SER A 7 1.77 1.47 -21.79
N ILE A 8 1.49 0.78 -20.68
CA ILE A 8 0.12 0.47 -20.25
C ILE A 8 -0.52 1.77 -19.75
N SER A 9 -1.43 2.34 -20.54
CA SER A 9 -2.10 3.62 -20.24
C SER A 9 -3.39 3.47 -19.43
N GLN A 10 -3.72 2.26 -18.98
CA GLN A 10 -4.92 2.00 -18.19
C GLN A 10 -4.74 2.50 -16.75
N THR A 11 -5.86 2.73 -16.06
CA THR A 11 -5.90 2.84 -14.60
C THR A 11 -5.74 1.46 -13.99
N GLY A 12 -4.96 1.36 -12.92
CA GLY A 12 -4.91 0.20 -12.05
C GLY A 12 -5.45 0.57 -10.67
N ALA A 13 -6.22 -0.34 -10.07
CA ALA A 13 -6.81 -0.17 -8.75
C ALA A 13 -6.59 -1.42 -7.88
N TRP A 14 -6.51 -1.24 -6.56
CA TRP A 14 -6.63 -2.33 -5.58
C TRP A 14 -7.44 -1.87 -4.37
N VAL A 15 -7.95 -2.83 -3.60
CA VAL A 15 -8.76 -2.60 -2.41
C VAL A 15 -8.02 -3.09 -1.19
N HIS A 16 -7.78 -2.21 -0.22
CA HIS A 16 -7.27 -2.58 1.09
C HIS A 16 -8.31 -3.40 1.84
N THR A 17 -7.90 -4.51 2.44
CA THR A 17 -8.80 -5.37 3.22
C THR A 17 -8.28 -5.57 4.63
N ASP A 18 -9.19 -5.64 5.61
CA ASP A 18 -8.83 -6.05 6.95
C ASP A 18 -8.47 -7.55 6.94
N PRO A 19 -7.25 -7.93 7.32
CA PRO A 19 -6.78 -9.31 7.22
C PRO A 19 -7.50 -10.28 8.17
N VAL A 20 -8.25 -9.78 9.15
CA VAL A 20 -8.95 -10.60 10.15
C VAL A 20 -10.31 -11.07 9.62
N ASN A 21 -11.05 -10.19 8.96
CA ASN A 21 -12.44 -10.46 8.56
C ASN A 21 -12.72 -10.26 7.06
N GLY A 22 -11.75 -9.77 6.29
CA GLY A 22 -11.89 -9.50 4.86
C GLY A 22 -12.76 -8.29 4.52
N THR A 23 -13.13 -7.47 5.51
CA THR A 23 -13.85 -6.23 5.28
C THR A 23 -13.00 -5.31 4.41
N GLN A 24 -13.59 -4.79 3.35
CA GLN A 24 -12.93 -3.81 2.49
C GLN A 24 -12.88 -2.46 3.21
N LEU A 25 -11.73 -1.80 3.14
CA LEU A 25 -11.45 -0.59 3.91
C LEU A 25 -11.47 0.64 2.99
N MET A 26 -10.55 0.67 2.03
CA MET A 26 -10.40 1.76 1.09
C MET A 26 -9.85 1.20 -0.23
N CYS A 27 -9.90 1.99 -1.27
CA CYS A 27 -9.35 1.62 -2.57
C CYS A 27 -8.36 2.68 -3.02
N ASP A 28 -7.25 2.27 -3.63
CA ASP A 28 -6.34 3.17 -4.31
C ASP A 28 -6.33 2.88 -5.81
N ASP A 29 -6.38 3.94 -6.62
CA ASP A 29 -6.19 3.83 -8.06
C ASP A 29 -5.27 4.92 -8.64
N GLY A 30 -4.73 4.63 -9.82
CA GLY A 30 -3.75 5.47 -10.49
C GLY A 30 -3.23 4.82 -11.77
N PRO A 31 -2.11 5.28 -12.35
CA PRO A 31 -1.51 4.62 -13.52
C PRO A 31 -1.21 3.14 -13.24
N PHE A 32 -1.64 2.23 -14.13
CA PHE A 32 -1.56 0.79 -13.89
C PHE A 32 -0.15 0.29 -13.53
N VAL A 33 0.89 0.81 -14.20
CA VAL A 33 2.28 0.45 -13.93
C VAL A 33 2.69 0.89 -12.52
N LEU A 34 2.30 2.10 -12.11
CA LEU A 34 2.58 2.60 -10.76
C LEU A 34 1.85 1.77 -9.71
N ALA A 35 0.56 1.49 -9.91
CA ALA A 35 -0.23 0.65 -9.00
C ALA A 35 0.40 -0.74 -8.81
N THR A 36 0.91 -1.33 -9.90
CA THR A 36 1.60 -2.64 -9.86
C THR A 36 2.88 -2.57 -9.02
N LEU A 37 3.68 -1.52 -9.17
CA LEU A 37 4.90 -1.32 -8.39
C LEU A 37 4.60 -1.03 -6.92
N ALA A 38 3.58 -0.21 -6.64
CA ALA A 38 3.12 0.10 -5.30
C ALA A 38 2.69 -1.17 -4.56
N LEU A 39 1.81 -1.98 -5.17
CA LEU A 39 1.37 -3.23 -4.56
C LEU A 39 2.52 -4.22 -4.33
N ALA A 40 3.51 -4.27 -5.23
CA ALA A 40 4.69 -5.09 -5.03
C ALA A 40 5.51 -4.64 -3.81
N ALA A 41 5.67 -3.32 -3.60
CA ALA A 41 6.33 -2.77 -2.42
C ALA A 41 5.55 -3.06 -1.12
N LEU A 42 4.23 -2.88 -1.15
CA LEU A 42 3.33 -3.15 -0.02
C LEU A 42 3.34 -4.64 0.39
N LYS A 43 3.53 -5.55 -0.56
CA LYS A 43 3.69 -6.99 -0.27
C LYS A 43 5.04 -7.36 0.34
N GLY A 44 6.00 -6.43 0.35
CA GLY A 44 7.34 -6.60 0.93
C GLY A 44 7.50 -5.98 2.32
N ASN A 45 6.44 -5.43 2.93
CA ASN A 45 6.51 -4.67 4.17
C ASN A 45 5.46 -5.15 5.21
N PRO A 46 5.36 -4.52 6.40
CA PRO A 46 4.36 -4.84 7.41
C PRO A 46 2.89 -4.77 7.01
N GLN A 47 2.52 -4.06 5.94
CA GLN A 47 1.17 -4.04 5.37
C GLN A 47 0.86 -5.29 4.54
N MET A 48 1.80 -6.22 4.32
CA MET A 48 1.56 -7.48 3.61
C MET A 48 0.26 -8.19 4.04
N PRO A 49 -0.14 -8.27 5.33
CA PRO A 49 -1.40 -8.86 5.71
C PRO A 49 -2.62 -8.22 5.03
N MET A 50 -2.68 -6.89 4.92
CA MET A 50 -3.77 -6.17 4.24
C MET A 50 -3.82 -6.44 2.74
N HIS A 51 -2.65 -6.77 2.16
CA HIS A 51 -2.46 -6.89 0.71
C HIS A 51 -2.24 -8.31 0.22
N ALA A 52 -2.30 -9.31 1.09
CA ALA A 52 -1.85 -10.67 0.79
C ALA A 52 -2.59 -11.27 -0.42
N TYR A 53 -3.85 -10.89 -0.60
CA TYR A 53 -4.74 -11.40 -1.66
C TYR A 53 -5.04 -10.36 -2.74
N ASP A 54 -4.49 -9.16 -2.61
CA ASP A 54 -4.75 -8.08 -3.55
C ASP A 54 -4.11 -8.36 -4.90
N HIS A 55 -4.80 -7.92 -5.93
CA HIS A 55 -4.33 -7.88 -7.30
C HIS A 55 -4.71 -6.54 -7.91
N ILE A 56 -3.92 -6.06 -8.87
CA ILE A 56 -4.28 -4.86 -9.61
C ILE A 56 -5.39 -5.20 -10.59
N ALA A 57 -6.55 -4.58 -10.42
CA ALA A 57 -7.61 -4.58 -11.40
C ALA A 57 -7.36 -3.44 -12.41
N ALA A 58 -7.50 -3.72 -13.71
CA ALA A 58 -7.33 -2.73 -14.77
C ALA A 58 -8.59 -1.84 -14.93
N THR A 59 -8.93 -1.13 -13.86
CA THR A 59 -10.18 -0.39 -13.67
C THR A 59 -9.95 0.75 -12.67
N SER A 60 -10.96 1.56 -12.39
CA SER A 60 -10.94 2.57 -11.33
C SER A 60 -11.55 2.06 -10.02
N CYS A 61 -11.24 2.72 -8.92
CA CYS A 61 -11.87 2.44 -7.63
C CYS A 61 -13.39 2.63 -7.64
N ALA A 62 -13.89 3.60 -8.42
CA ALA A 62 -15.32 3.82 -8.57
C ALA A 62 -16.05 2.59 -9.15
N GLU A 63 -15.42 1.89 -10.10
CA GLU A 63 -15.94 0.66 -10.71
C GLU A 63 -15.85 -0.54 -9.75
N LEU A 64 -15.01 -0.47 -8.71
CA LEU A 64 -14.89 -1.46 -7.63
C LEU A 64 -15.81 -1.18 -6.43
N GLY A 65 -16.65 -0.14 -6.49
CA GLY A 65 -17.58 0.20 -5.41
C GLY A 65 -17.08 1.28 -4.44
N PHE A 66 -16.00 2.00 -4.79
CA PHE A 66 -15.45 3.13 -4.05
C PHE A 66 -15.60 4.42 -4.87
N PRO A 67 -16.84 4.94 -5.02
CA PRO A 67 -17.11 6.04 -5.94
C PRO A 67 -16.61 7.40 -5.44
N THR A 68 -16.29 7.52 -4.15
CA THR A 68 -15.97 8.80 -3.55
C THR A 68 -14.48 9.00 -3.50
N ARG A 69 -13.96 10.08 -4.12
CA ARG A 69 -12.60 10.52 -3.86
C ARG A 69 -12.49 11.09 -2.46
N ASP A 70 -11.38 10.82 -1.79
CA ASP A 70 -11.04 11.52 -0.56
C ASP A 70 -11.17 13.04 -0.81
N PRO A 71 -11.95 13.78 -0.02
CA PRO A 71 -12.24 15.19 -0.26
C PRO A 71 -11.01 16.09 -0.13
N THR A 72 -9.96 15.61 0.54
CA THR A 72 -8.65 16.29 0.58
C THR A 72 -7.84 16.07 -0.71
N ASP A 73 -8.39 15.27 -1.63
CA ASP A 73 -7.72 14.75 -2.82
C ASP A 73 -6.34 14.18 -2.46
N LEU A 74 -6.26 13.51 -1.29
CA LEU A 74 -5.00 13.07 -0.72
C LEU A 74 -4.30 12.17 -1.73
N VAL A 75 -3.26 12.72 -2.35
CA VAL A 75 -2.30 11.93 -3.09
C VAL A 75 -1.63 11.03 -2.06
N ASP A 76 -1.53 9.74 -2.38
CA ASP A 76 -0.82 8.79 -1.55
C ASP A 76 0.59 9.35 -1.27
N HIS A 77 0.89 9.51 0.02
CA HIS A 77 2.12 10.15 0.47
C HIS A 77 3.37 9.27 0.27
N CYS A 78 3.17 7.99 -0.07
CA CYS A 78 4.17 6.96 -0.30
C CYS A 78 4.37 6.71 -1.81
N PHE A 79 3.30 6.78 -2.59
CA PHE A 79 3.25 6.53 -4.03
C PHE A 79 2.60 7.70 -4.79
N PRO A 80 3.30 8.83 -4.98
CA PRO A 80 2.74 9.99 -5.67
C PRO A 80 2.20 9.64 -7.06
N GLY A 81 0.92 9.94 -7.29
CA GLY A 81 0.18 9.57 -8.50
C GLY A 81 -0.87 8.48 -8.27
N MET A 82 -0.86 7.84 -7.10
CA MET A 82 -1.98 7.05 -6.58
C MET A 82 -2.94 7.95 -5.79
N ARG A 83 -4.22 7.60 -5.81
CA ARG A 83 -5.29 8.34 -5.13
C ARG A 83 -6.23 7.40 -4.42
N LYS A 84 -6.52 7.76 -3.18
CA LYS A 84 -7.49 7.05 -2.34
C LYS A 84 -8.93 7.34 -2.76
N ALA A 85 -9.76 6.33 -2.63
CA ALA A 85 -11.20 6.39 -2.80
C ALA A 85 -11.90 5.58 -1.71
N LEU A 86 -13.06 6.08 -1.30
CA LEU A 86 -13.89 5.63 -0.19
C LEU A 86 -15.26 5.19 -0.70
N VAL A 87 -15.98 4.44 0.13
CA VAL A 87 -17.37 4.06 -0.16
C VAL A 87 -18.28 5.27 0.09
N LEU A 88 -18.08 5.96 1.20
CA LEU A 88 -18.90 7.08 1.65
C LEU A 88 -18.17 8.43 1.45
N PRO A 89 -18.93 9.53 1.20
CA PRO A 89 -18.38 10.86 0.98
C PRO A 89 -18.02 11.65 2.25
N ASP A 90 -18.50 11.21 3.41
CA ASP A 90 -18.36 11.94 4.65
C ASP A 90 -17.04 11.58 5.36
N GLU A 91 -16.61 12.43 6.30
CA GLU A 91 -15.40 12.29 7.13
C GLU A 91 -15.33 10.98 7.96
N ILE A 92 -16.38 10.16 7.93
CA ILE A 92 -16.54 8.94 8.73
C ILE A 92 -16.89 7.79 7.79
N ASP A 93 -16.01 7.49 6.82
CA ASP A 93 -16.02 6.20 6.16
C ASP A 93 -15.46 5.16 7.16
N PRO A 94 -16.23 4.13 7.57
CA PRO A 94 -15.77 3.16 8.56
C PRO A 94 -14.51 2.40 8.14
N GLY A 95 -14.28 2.26 6.83
CA GLY A 95 -13.10 1.65 6.28
C GLY A 95 -11.87 2.54 6.45
N GLU A 96 -12.00 3.84 6.19
CA GLU A 96 -10.96 4.84 6.47
C GLU A 96 -10.63 4.89 7.96
N ASP A 97 -11.65 4.97 8.83
CA ASP A 97 -11.48 5.00 10.29
C ASP A 97 -10.72 3.78 10.82
N ARG A 98 -10.87 2.63 10.14
CA ARG A 98 -10.19 1.39 10.49
C ARG A 98 -8.78 1.30 9.89
N ALA A 99 -8.55 1.84 8.70
CA ALA A 99 -7.30 1.70 7.96
C ALA A 99 -6.10 2.21 8.75
N GLY A 100 -6.15 3.44 9.28
CA GLY A 100 -5.04 4.03 10.04
C GLY A 100 -4.65 3.22 11.29
N PRO A 101 -5.60 2.87 12.19
CA PRO A 101 -5.32 2.00 13.34
C PRO A 101 -4.79 0.62 12.94
N LEU A 102 -5.30 0.03 11.85
CA LEU A 102 -4.84 -1.27 11.35
C LEU A 102 -3.38 -1.19 10.90
N GLU A 103 -3.01 -0.18 10.10
CA GLU A 103 -1.62 0.04 9.72
C GLU A 103 -0.72 0.23 10.95
N GLY A 104 -1.18 1.02 11.94
CA GLY A 104 -0.50 1.18 13.22
C GLY A 104 -0.28 -0.14 13.97
N GLU A 105 -1.27 -1.04 13.96
CA GLU A 105 -1.15 -2.39 14.53
C GLU A 105 -0.12 -3.24 13.80
N LEU A 106 -0.11 -3.17 12.47
CA LEU A 106 0.79 -3.94 11.62
C LEU A 106 2.25 -3.52 11.77
N TYR A 107 2.53 -2.22 11.76
CA TYR A 107 3.89 -1.68 11.93
C TYR A 107 4.39 -1.74 13.37
N ASN A 108 3.55 -1.36 14.35
CA ASN A 108 4.04 -1.02 15.69
C ASN A 108 3.57 -1.96 16.81
N GLN A 109 2.56 -2.81 16.56
CA GLN A 109 1.94 -3.63 17.60
C GLN A 109 2.07 -5.14 17.33
N GLY A 110 3.02 -5.52 16.46
CA GLY A 110 3.29 -6.92 16.13
C GLY A 110 2.19 -7.59 15.28
N GLY A 111 1.37 -6.81 14.57
CA GLY A 111 0.33 -7.34 13.69
C GLY A 111 0.90 -8.22 12.58
N LEU A 112 1.98 -7.79 11.92
CA LEU A 112 2.71 -8.61 10.94
C LEU A 112 3.20 -9.93 11.57
N GLN A 113 3.81 -9.86 12.76
CA GLN A 113 4.35 -11.03 13.45
C GLN A 113 3.26 -12.08 13.72
N ARG A 114 2.13 -11.66 14.30
CA ARG A 114 1.00 -12.57 14.55
C ARG A 114 0.46 -13.20 13.26
N TRP A 115 0.38 -12.42 12.18
CA TRP A 115 -0.08 -12.93 10.89
C TRP A 115 0.91 -13.93 10.26
N ALA A 116 2.22 -13.68 10.42
CA ALA A 116 3.31 -14.49 9.88
C ALA A 116 3.57 -15.80 10.63
N GLU A 117 3.45 -15.81 11.97
CA GLU A 117 3.73 -16.98 12.82
C GLU A 117 2.88 -18.20 12.41
N GLY A 118 1.59 -17.98 12.08
CA GLY A 118 0.71 -19.05 11.60
C GLY A 118 0.96 -19.50 10.15
N ARG A 119 1.88 -18.84 9.43
CA ARG A 119 2.13 -19.04 7.99
C ARG A 119 3.56 -19.45 7.66
N GLY A 120 4.44 -19.55 8.65
CA GLY A 120 5.84 -19.95 8.46
C GLY A 120 6.66 -18.93 7.65
N LEU A 121 6.30 -17.65 7.71
CA LEU A 121 7.01 -16.60 6.97
C LEU A 121 8.25 -16.14 7.73
N ASN A 122 9.33 -15.87 6.99
CA ASN A 122 10.59 -15.39 7.53
C ASN A 122 10.53 -13.87 7.73
N LEU A 123 10.12 -13.41 8.92
CA LEU A 123 9.94 -11.98 9.24
C LEU A 123 11.10 -11.05 8.86
N PRO A 124 12.37 -11.45 8.99
CA PRO A 124 13.49 -10.69 8.47
C PRO A 124 13.36 -10.25 7.01
N VAL A 125 12.65 -10.95 6.12
CA VAL A 125 12.57 -10.55 4.70
C VAL A 125 11.71 -9.31 4.44
N PHE A 126 10.95 -8.86 5.43
CA PHE A 126 10.07 -7.69 5.31
C PHE A 126 10.82 -6.42 5.70
N ASP A 127 10.64 -5.35 4.93
CA ASP A 127 11.13 -4.02 5.30
C ASP A 127 10.24 -3.43 6.40
N ASN A 128 10.67 -3.62 7.65
CA ASN A 128 9.90 -3.23 8.83
C ASN A 128 10.03 -1.74 9.18
N VAL A 129 10.74 -0.94 8.38
CA VAL A 129 10.84 0.50 8.62
C VAL A 129 9.73 1.23 7.85
N ALA A 130 8.77 1.78 8.59
CA ALA A 130 7.71 2.60 8.01
C ALA A 130 8.30 3.74 7.16
N GLY A 131 7.79 3.90 5.95
CA GLY A 131 8.25 4.90 4.97
C GLY A 131 9.40 4.46 4.06
N CYS A 132 10.21 3.45 4.42
CA CYS A 132 11.34 3.05 3.57
C CYS A 132 10.96 2.29 2.29
N HIS A 133 9.77 1.71 2.27
CA HIS A 133 9.18 1.11 1.08
C HIS A 133 8.57 2.14 0.11
N CYS A 134 8.49 3.41 0.51
CA CYS A 134 7.90 4.46 -0.32
C CYS A 134 8.83 4.91 -1.44
N LEU A 135 8.25 5.53 -2.46
CA LEU A 135 9.03 6.06 -3.58
C LEU A 135 9.97 7.18 -3.10
N PRO A 136 11.24 7.20 -3.54
CA PRO A 136 12.12 8.34 -3.30
C PRO A 136 11.50 9.66 -3.79
N GLY A 137 11.62 10.73 -3.00
CA GLY A 137 10.95 12.01 -3.26
C GLY A 137 9.49 12.10 -2.82
N SER A 138 8.88 11.00 -2.35
CA SER A 138 7.58 11.03 -1.68
C SER A 138 7.70 11.63 -0.28
N THR A 139 6.65 12.28 0.23
CA THR A 139 6.71 12.94 1.54
C THR A 139 6.95 11.95 2.69
N ALA A 140 6.45 10.72 2.59
CA ALA A 140 6.74 9.69 3.57
C ALA A 140 8.19 9.20 3.51
N TYR A 141 8.76 8.98 2.32
CA TYR A 141 10.16 8.59 2.20
C TYR A 141 11.07 9.70 2.75
N GLU A 142 10.85 10.95 2.35
CA GLU A 142 11.68 12.09 2.78
C GLU A 142 11.67 12.28 4.30
N ALA A 143 10.56 11.96 4.97
CA ALA A 143 10.47 12.01 6.43
C ALA A 143 11.39 11.01 7.15
N VAL A 144 11.80 9.92 6.47
CA VAL A 144 12.64 8.85 7.03
C VAL A 144 13.89 8.54 6.20
N ALA A 145 14.24 9.37 5.22
CA ALA A 145 15.28 9.08 4.24
C ALA A 145 16.65 8.72 4.87
N GLU A 146 17.05 9.42 5.94
CA GLU A 146 18.29 9.13 6.68
C GLU A 146 18.26 7.73 7.31
N LEU A 147 17.12 7.34 7.89
CA LEU A 147 16.92 6.02 8.47
C LEU A 147 16.97 4.94 7.38
N CYS A 148 16.33 5.18 6.24
CA CYS A 148 16.33 4.27 5.10
C CYS A 148 17.72 4.07 4.52
N ALA A 149 18.53 5.12 4.38
CA ALA A 149 19.89 5.02 3.87
C ALA A 149 20.80 4.12 4.73
N SER A 150 20.51 4.02 6.03
CA SER A 150 21.24 3.17 6.97
C SER A 150 20.74 1.72 7.02
N SER A 151 19.56 1.46 6.44
CA SER A 151 18.92 0.14 6.46
C SER A 151 19.76 -0.89 5.69
N PRO A 152 19.98 -2.09 6.26
CA PRO A 152 20.68 -3.17 5.56
C PRO A 152 19.96 -3.60 4.27
N TRP A 153 18.66 -3.31 4.14
CA TRP A 153 17.84 -3.61 2.96
C TRP A 153 18.09 -2.67 1.78
N ASN A 154 18.61 -1.47 2.03
CA ASN A 154 18.90 -0.46 1.01
C ASN A 154 20.35 -0.47 0.54
N ARG A 155 21.13 -1.50 0.93
CA ARG A 155 22.47 -1.69 0.38
C ARG A 155 22.36 -2.35 -1.00
N PRO A 156 22.99 -1.79 -2.05
CA PRO A 156 23.08 -2.50 -3.30
C PRO A 156 23.71 -3.88 -3.06
N PRO A 157 23.27 -4.93 -3.78
CA PRO A 157 23.90 -6.23 -3.68
C PRO A 157 25.41 -6.08 -3.95
N ALA A 158 26.22 -6.68 -3.07
CA ALA A 158 27.67 -6.65 -3.17
C ALA A 158 28.19 -7.35 -4.43
#